data_AF-A0A5C8PSW6-F1
#
_entry.id   AF-A0A5C8PSW6-F1
#
_cell.length_a   1.000
_cell.length_b   1.000
_cell.length_c   1.000
_cell.angle_alpha   90.00
_cell.angle_beta   90.00
_cell.angle_gamma   90.00
#
_symmetry.space_group_name_H-M   'P 1'
#
loop_
_entity.id
_entity.type
_entity.pdbx_description
1 polymer ?
#
loop_
_entity_poly.entity_id
_entity_poly.type
_entity_poly.pdbx_seq_one_letter_code
_entity_poly.pdbx_strand_id
1 'polypeptide(L)'
;MKHKISGHELRDRLLSRLGSKGDFAPTEETRIEALSSPGNRELLGIIATRRPQSIGELSVLAGRLQPNVSRSLSTLARAGLLTVIQDGRASIPTLTPEGRRKAEDLHLADPPAGASESTSSSPIDAPLLSAEIAEADNGIPDTDEVQANVVVRFSTSGDHPPADAHALLNLDEVCASLTANWWRVLCRRGSPYKLFPLSREVDGRLSRATLLIESAGRIELFVRPLDDDRKNWEFPRLSLTAEEFTKLALSELVYPLVERLRARKRFDRPVESNLRRLDEILGNAADLAFWRCAGALGLSYQTMNNEGADDVGALIDAMSEEDARLEFASAVGPGQLRRSLRWAAGEVMAKAKINRLPRLAELGRGTANGDLGDVEPWRIGTERARDVRKGIGLAQDLSVNGLSGLIRLLGGDDRFAVSAAGDELIRGYLGHRGDDPVVVVRDEGPRSTAFLASRAVGDYLVYGSPEAPVADIYSNRQAVGRAFAAEFMAPARGVMHMIDEENVSLDSVAEHYGVSRKVVRLQYENNVAQYAGAA
;
A
#
# COMPACT_ATOMS: atom_id res chain seq x y z
N MET A 1 13.88 34.65 10.24
CA MET A 1 13.19 33.71 11.15
C MET A 1 11.70 34.00 11.10
N LYS A 2 10.89 33.15 10.45
CA LYS A 2 9.42 33.23 10.50
C LYS A 2 8.95 32.47 11.74
N HIS A 3 8.35 33.17 12.71
CA HIS A 3 7.79 32.56 13.91
C HIS A 3 6.71 31.54 13.52
N LYS A 4 6.97 30.25 13.75
CA LYS A 4 5.93 29.21 13.77
C LYS A 4 5.11 29.43 15.04
N ILE A 5 3.87 29.92 14.88
CA ILE A 5 2.91 29.99 15.98
C ILE A 5 2.56 28.55 16.36
N SER A 6 2.81 28.18 17.61
CA SER A 6 2.50 26.84 18.10
C SER A 6 0.98 26.64 18.22
N GLY A 7 0.49 25.40 18.09
CA GLY A 7 -0.92 25.09 18.30
C GLY A 7 -1.43 25.50 19.69
N HIS A 8 -0.54 25.52 20.69
CA HIS A 8 -0.82 25.99 22.04
C HIS A 8 -1.07 27.51 22.08
N GLU A 9 -0.23 28.32 21.41
CA GLU A 9 -0.43 29.77 21.31
C GLU A 9 -1.70 30.15 20.55
N LEU A 10 -2.06 29.37 19.52
CA LEU A 10 -3.29 29.56 18.75
C LEU A 10 -4.53 29.23 19.58
N ARG A 11 -4.45 28.16 20.40
CA ARG A 11 -5.45 27.77 21.40
C ARG A 11 -5.59 28.83 22.50
N ASP A 12 -4.50 29.32 23.07
CA ASP A 12 -4.53 30.32 24.13
C ASP A 12 -5.12 31.65 23.63
N ARG A 13 -4.79 32.07 22.40
CA ARG A 13 -5.41 33.23 21.74
C ARG A 13 -6.91 33.04 21.49
N LEU A 14 -7.34 31.83 21.15
CA LEU A 14 -8.76 31.51 20.97
C LEU A 14 -9.51 31.60 22.30
N LEU A 15 -8.94 31.03 23.35
CA LEU A 15 -9.50 31.04 24.70
C LEU A 15 -9.56 32.46 25.29
N SER A 16 -8.53 33.29 25.06
CA SER A 16 -8.56 34.69 25.48
C SER A 16 -9.68 35.49 24.79
N ARG A 17 -9.98 35.19 23.51
CA ARG A 17 -11.07 35.83 22.76
C ARG A 17 -12.46 35.33 23.14
N LEU A 18 -12.57 34.10 23.62
CA LEU A 18 -13.83 33.51 24.08
C LEU A 18 -14.13 33.86 25.55
N GLY A 19 -13.10 34.06 26.36
CA GLY A 19 -13.22 34.45 27.77
C GLY A 19 -13.38 35.95 27.99
N SER A 20 -13.05 36.80 27.00
CA SER A 20 -13.34 38.23 27.09
C SER A 20 -14.85 38.47 26.98
N LYS A 21 -15.53 38.55 28.14
CA LYS A 21 -16.84 39.19 28.27
C LYS A 21 -16.72 40.66 27.83
N GLY A 22 -16.79 40.92 26.53
CA GLY A 22 -17.15 42.24 26.04
C GLY A 22 -18.64 42.44 26.27
N ASP A 23 -19.04 43.65 26.67
CA ASP A 23 -20.41 44.11 26.99
C ASP A 23 -21.41 44.06 25.82
N PHE A 24 -21.28 43.11 24.89
CA PHE A 24 -22.21 42.93 23.79
C PHE A 24 -23.24 41.87 24.16
N ALA A 25 -24.45 42.31 24.53
CA ALA A 25 -25.60 41.41 24.59
C ALA A 25 -25.93 40.97 23.16
N PRO A 26 -25.83 39.67 22.80
CA PRO A 26 -26.06 39.21 21.43
C PRO A 26 -27.51 39.46 21.02
N THR A 27 -27.70 40.25 19.95
CA THR A 27 -29.01 40.60 19.37
C THR A 27 -29.51 39.51 18.44
N GLU A 28 -30.81 39.50 18.12
CA GLU A 28 -31.38 38.54 17.17
C GLU A 28 -30.74 38.63 15.78
N GLU A 29 -30.37 39.84 15.33
CA GLU A 29 -29.65 40.05 14.07
C GLU A 29 -28.30 39.33 14.04
N THR A 30 -27.52 39.37 15.13
CA THR A 30 -26.23 38.65 15.22
C THR A 30 -26.39 37.13 15.20
N ARG A 31 -27.53 36.59 15.66
CA ARG A 31 -27.85 35.16 15.58
C ARG A 31 -28.22 34.75 14.16
N ILE A 32 -29.04 35.56 13.49
CA ILE A 32 -29.42 35.34 12.09
C ILE A 32 -28.17 35.36 11.20
N GLU A 33 -27.28 36.34 11.40
CA GLU A 33 -26.01 36.42 10.67
C GLU A 33 -25.15 35.17 10.92
N ALA A 34 -24.98 34.74 12.17
CA ALA A 34 -24.20 33.55 12.50
C ALA A 34 -24.79 32.26 11.89
N LEU A 35 -26.11 32.15 11.81
CA LEU A 35 -26.81 30.96 11.27
C LEU A 35 -27.05 31.03 9.76
N SER A 36 -26.72 32.14 9.10
CA SER A 36 -26.78 32.25 7.63
C SER A 36 -25.82 31.27 6.92
N SER A 37 -24.70 30.94 7.57
CA SER A 37 -23.75 29.94 7.08
C SER A 37 -24.31 28.52 7.24
N PRO A 38 -24.46 27.74 6.15
CA PRO A 38 -24.82 26.32 6.24
C PRO A 38 -23.90 25.55 7.18
N GLY A 39 -22.62 25.91 7.20
CA GLY A 39 -21.65 25.23 8.04
C GLY A 39 -21.75 25.54 9.53
N ASN A 40 -22.32 26.68 9.92
CA ASN A 40 -22.58 26.95 11.33
C ASN A 40 -23.83 26.21 11.81
N ARG A 41 -24.86 26.08 10.94
CA ARG A 41 -26.07 25.29 11.22
C ARG A 41 -25.74 23.80 11.40
N GLU A 42 -24.90 23.26 10.52
CA GLU A 42 -24.44 21.87 10.63
C GLU A 42 -23.74 21.60 11.97
N LEU A 43 -22.79 22.46 12.37
CA LEU A 43 -22.10 22.31 13.65
C LEU A 43 -23.05 22.43 14.84
N LEU A 44 -24.02 23.36 14.78
CA LEU A 44 -25.03 23.51 15.83
C LEU A 44 -25.88 22.24 15.97
N GLY A 45 -26.28 21.63 14.85
CA GLY A 45 -27.03 20.36 14.82
C GLY A 45 -26.22 19.18 15.37
N ILE A 46 -24.95 19.05 15.00
CA ILE A 46 -24.06 18.01 15.52
C ILE A 46 -23.87 18.17 17.04
N ILE A 47 -23.69 19.39 17.54
CA ILE A 47 -23.56 19.63 18.99
C ILE A 47 -24.89 19.30 19.70
N ALA A 48 -26.04 19.66 19.11
CA ALA A 48 -27.36 19.37 19.67
C ALA A 48 -27.63 17.86 19.80
N THR A 49 -27.26 17.09 18.77
CA THR A 49 -27.58 15.66 18.65
C THR A 49 -26.52 14.75 19.24
N ARG A 50 -25.24 14.98 18.95
CA ARG A 50 -24.12 14.08 19.27
C ARG A 50 -23.35 14.47 20.53
N ARG A 51 -23.52 15.70 21.04
CA ARG A 51 -22.88 16.20 22.28
C ARG A 51 -21.37 15.86 22.37
N PRO A 52 -20.56 16.34 21.42
CA PRO A 52 -19.14 16.02 21.36
C PRO A 52 -18.41 16.47 22.63
N GLN A 53 -17.47 15.64 23.10
CA GLN A 53 -16.66 15.84 24.30
C GLN A 53 -15.36 16.62 24.03
N SER A 54 -15.13 17.07 22.79
CA SER A 54 -14.08 18.04 22.47
C SER A 54 -14.31 18.75 21.13
N ILE A 55 -13.63 19.89 20.92
CA ILE A 55 -13.56 20.53 19.60
C ILE A 55 -12.97 19.57 18.55
N GLY A 56 -12.02 18.71 18.94
CA GLY A 56 -11.42 17.72 18.04
C GLY A 56 -12.42 16.68 17.57
N GLU A 57 -13.23 16.15 18.47
CA GLU A 57 -14.31 15.20 18.15
C GLU A 57 -15.40 15.84 17.28
N LEU A 58 -15.81 17.08 17.59
CA LEU A 58 -16.73 17.83 16.73
C LEU A 58 -16.16 18.02 15.32
N SER A 59 -14.85 18.17 15.20
CA SER A 59 -14.14 18.26 13.91
C SER A 59 -14.31 16.99 13.07
N VAL A 60 -14.17 15.83 13.73
CA VAL A 60 -14.33 14.51 13.10
C VAL A 60 -15.78 14.29 12.70
N LEU A 61 -16.73 14.52 13.62
CA LEU A 61 -18.17 14.36 13.36
C LEU A 61 -18.67 15.27 12.23
N ALA A 62 -18.07 16.44 12.07
CA ALA A 62 -18.43 17.41 11.03
C ALA A 62 -17.61 17.27 9.74
N GLY A 63 -16.67 16.33 9.64
CA GLY A 63 -15.80 16.16 8.48
C GLY A 63 -14.99 17.41 8.11
N ARG A 64 -14.58 18.21 9.11
CA ARG A 64 -13.94 19.53 8.92
C ARG A 64 -12.62 19.64 9.65
N LEU A 65 -11.72 20.50 9.16
CA LEU A 65 -10.47 20.84 9.85
C LEU A 65 -10.71 21.68 11.12
N GLN A 66 -9.96 21.39 12.18
CA GLN A 66 -10.10 22.02 13.49
C GLN A 66 -10.01 23.57 13.45
N PRO A 67 -9.13 24.22 12.65
CA PRO A 67 -9.13 25.68 12.52
C PRO A 67 -10.42 26.25 11.92
N ASN A 68 -11.10 25.51 11.05
CA ASN A 68 -12.36 25.92 10.44
C ASN A 68 -13.51 25.78 11.45
N VAL A 69 -13.51 24.67 12.19
CA VAL A 69 -14.45 24.44 13.30
C VAL A 69 -14.26 25.49 14.40
N SER A 70 -13.02 25.80 14.77
CA SER A 70 -12.71 26.81 15.81
C SER A 70 -13.19 28.21 15.42
N ARG A 71 -13.05 28.59 14.14
CA ARG A 71 -13.60 29.86 13.60
C ARG A 71 -15.13 29.88 13.65
N SER A 72 -15.76 28.77 13.30
CA SER A 72 -17.22 28.61 13.31
C SER A 72 -17.77 28.63 14.74
N LEU A 73 -17.13 27.92 15.67
CA LEU A 73 -17.46 27.92 17.09
C LEU A 73 -17.30 29.31 17.72
N SER A 74 -16.27 30.06 17.32
CA SER A 74 -16.10 31.45 17.79
C SER A 74 -17.24 32.36 17.32
N THR A 75 -17.76 32.12 16.11
CA THR A 75 -18.90 32.87 15.55
C THR A 75 -20.19 32.52 16.28
N LEU A 76 -20.45 31.23 16.49
CA LEU A 76 -21.61 30.73 17.25
C LEU A 76 -21.58 31.15 18.72
N ALA A 77 -20.39 31.17 19.34
CA ALA A 77 -20.21 31.62 20.72
C ALA A 77 -20.46 33.12 20.87
N ARG A 78 -19.98 33.95 19.92
CA ARG A 78 -20.26 35.39 19.89
C ARG A 78 -21.74 35.69 19.73
N ALA A 79 -22.46 34.89 18.94
CA ALA A 79 -23.91 34.97 18.81
C ALA A 79 -24.68 34.46 20.05
N GLY A 80 -23.98 33.96 21.08
CA GLY A 80 -24.59 33.45 22.30
C GLY A 80 -25.29 32.11 22.15
N LEU A 81 -25.03 31.35 21.07
CA LEU A 81 -25.68 30.06 20.78
C LEU A 81 -24.95 28.88 21.42
N LEU A 82 -23.66 29.03 21.76
CA LEU A 82 -22.91 28.02 22.49
C LEU A 82 -21.90 28.64 23.44
N THR A 83 -21.50 27.88 24.43
CA THR A 83 -20.34 28.16 25.29
C THR A 83 -19.32 27.04 25.12
N VAL A 84 -18.09 27.30 25.51
CA VAL A 84 -17.04 26.29 25.55
C VAL A 84 -16.63 26.11 27.01
N ILE A 85 -16.91 24.93 27.55
CA ILE A 85 -16.56 24.58 28.93
C ILE A 85 -15.19 23.89 28.91
N GLN A 86 -14.33 24.22 29.87
CA GLN A 86 -13.07 23.51 30.05
C GLN A 86 -13.27 22.31 30.97
N ASP A 87 -12.84 21.15 30.50
CA ASP A 87 -12.70 19.92 31.30
C ASP A 87 -11.29 19.37 31.10
N GLY A 88 -10.40 19.66 32.05
CA GLY A 88 -8.98 19.35 31.96
C GLY A 88 -8.31 19.99 30.74
N ARG A 89 -7.70 19.17 29.88
CA ARG A 89 -7.05 19.61 28.63
C ARG A 89 -8.01 19.74 27.44
N ALA A 90 -9.29 19.35 27.58
CA ALA A 90 -10.28 19.41 26.53
C ALA A 90 -11.13 20.70 26.59
N SER A 91 -11.63 21.13 25.44
CA SER A 91 -12.59 22.23 25.30
C SER A 91 -13.88 21.66 24.73
N ILE A 92 -14.95 21.69 25.53
CA ILE A 92 -16.23 21.04 25.23
C ILE A 92 -17.22 22.10 24.75
N PRO A 93 -17.60 22.12 23.46
CA PRO A 93 -18.63 23.03 22.98
C PRO A 93 -20.01 22.56 23.46
N THR A 94 -20.72 23.42 24.19
CA THR A 94 -22.02 23.12 24.80
C THR A 94 -23.03 24.18 24.39
N LEU A 95 -24.25 23.79 23.98
CA LEU A 95 -25.29 24.76 23.61
C LEU A 95 -25.78 25.56 24.82
N THR A 96 -26.01 26.85 24.61
CA THR A 96 -26.78 27.68 25.55
C THR A 96 -28.27 27.35 25.45
N PRO A 97 -29.12 27.81 26.40
CA PRO A 97 -30.58 27.68 26.26
C PRO A 97 -31.10 28.23 24.93
N GLU A 98 -30.57 29.37 24.47
CA GLU A 98 -30.96 29.98 23.20
C GLU A 98 -30.47 29.15 22.00
N GLY A 99 -29.25 28.61 22.04
CA GLY A 99 -28.74 27.73 20.99
C GLY A 99 -29.53 26.44 20.83
N ARG A 100 -30.02 25.89 21.95
CA ARG A 100 -30.92 24.73 21.94
C ARG A 100 -32.25 25.07 21.27
N ARG A 101 -32.88 26.19 21.68
CA ARG A 101 -34.13 26.67 21.06
C ARG A 101 -33.97 26.87 19.55
N LYS A 102 -32.87 27.48 19.11
CA LYS A 102 -32.59 27.69 17.67
C LYS A 102 -32.30 26.40 16.91
N ALA A 103 -31.66 25.40 17.53
CA ALA A 103 -31.49 24.08 16.92
C ALA A 103 -32.84 23.38 16.73
N GLU A 104 -33.77 23.53 17.69
CA GLU A 104 -35.13 23.01 17.61
C GLU A 104 -35.98 23.76 16.57
N ASP A 105 -35.96 25.10 16.56
CA ASP A 105 -36.65 25.96 15.58
C ASP A 105 -36.26 25.63 14.13
N LEU A 106 -35.00 25.21 13.93
CA LEU A 106 -34.44 24.86 12.62
C LEU A 106 -34.55 23.37 12.29
N HIS A 107 -35.20 22.56 13.15
CA HIS A 107 -35.31 21.11 13.01
C HIS A 107 -33.96 20.41 12.85
N LEU A 108 -32.93 20.88 13.56
CA LEU A 108 -31.57 20.33 13.53
C LEU A 108 -31.33 19.24 14.61
N ALA A 109 -32.36 18.90 15.39
CA ALA A 109 -32.33 17.85 16.41
C ALA A 109 -33.56 16.96 16.28
N ASP A 110 -33.34 15.66 16.04
CA ASP A 110 -34.39 14.63 16.09
C ASP A 110 -34.66 14.16 17.53
N PRO A 111 -35.87 13.67 17.86
CA PRO A 111 -36.16 13.05 19.15
C PRO A 111 -35.29 11.79 19.36
N PRO A 112 -35.00 11.42 20.63
CA PRO A 112 -34.05 10.35 20.92
C PRO A 112 -34.61 8.98 20.51
N ALA A 113 -34.19 8.48 19.35
CA ALA A 113 -34.41 7.10 18.94
C ALA A 113 -33.40 6.18 19.66
N GLY A 114 -33.93 5.11 20.23
CA GLY A 114 -33.23 4.15 21.07
C GLY A 114 -32.15 3.34 20.37
N ALA A 115 -31.32 2.75 21.22
CA ALA A 115 -30.31 1.72 21.03
C ALA A 115 -30.30 1.01 19.65
N SER A 116 -29.18 1.14 18.94
CA SER A 116 -28.83 0.27 17.82
C SER A 116 -28.74 -1.19 18.27
N GLU A 117 -29.42 -2.04 17.52
CA GLU A 117 -29.39 -3.49 17.58
C GLU A 117 -27.97 -4.01 17.28
N SER A 118 -27.48 -4.85 18.19
CA SER A 118 -26.35 -5.74 17.99
C SER A 118 -26.79 -6.94 17.16
N THR A 119 -26.34 -7.01 15.92
CA THR A 119 -26.47 -8.21 15.09
C THR A 119 -25.48 -9.26 15.58
N SER A 120 -26.01 -10.35 16.15
CA SER A 120 -25.25 -11.57 16.44
C SER A 120 -24.94 -12.29 15.12
N SER A 121 -23.66 -12.51 14.82
CA SER A 121 -23.23 -13.45 13.77
C SER A 121 -22.94 -14.84 14.37
N SER A 122 -23.29 -15.87 13.61
CA SER A 122 -23.07 -17.29 13.90
C SER A 122 -21.58 -17.65 14.07
N PRO A 123 -21.25 -18.82 14.67
CA PRO A 123 -19.88 -19.19 15.08
C PRO A 123 -18.90 -19.54 13.95
N ILE A 124 -19.19 -19.16 12.69
CA ILE A 124 -18.40 -19.52 11.51
C ILE A 124 -17.55 -18.32 11.00
N ASP A 125 -17.84 -17.08 11.43
CA ASP A 125 -17.17 -15.85 10.96
C ASP A 125 -16.25 -15.20 12.00
N ALA A 126 -15.28 -15.94 12.57
CA ALA A 126 -14.28 -15.24 13.39
C ALA A 126 -13.29 -14.49 12.49
N PRO A 127 -12.92 -13.24 12.84
CA PRO A 127 -12.05 -12.43 12.01
C PRO A 127 -10.64 -13.04 11.93
N LEU A 128 -9.96 -12.79 10.81
CA LEU A 128 -8.59 -13.25 10.56
C LEU A 128 -7.60 -12.78 11.64
N LEU A 129 -7.86 -11.61 12.19
CA LEU A 129 -7.09 -10.93 13.22
C LEU A 129 -8.09 -10.36 14.23
N SER A 130 -7.84 -10.49 15.52
CA SER A 130 -8.63 -9.81 16.56
C SER A 130 -7.74 -9.40 17.72
N ALA A 131 -8.07 -8.30 18.39
CA ALA A 131 -7.40 -7.87 19.62
C ALA A 131 -8.38 -7.73 20.77
N GLU A 132 -8.10 -8.44 21.86
CA GLU A 132 -8.81 -8.30 23.12
C GLU A 132 -7.96 -7.46 24.08
N ILE A 133 -8.39 -6.22 24.32
CA ILE A 133 -7.69 -5.29 25.23
C ILE A 133 -7.98 -5.71 26.66
N ALA A 134 -6.94 -5.93 27.46
CA ALA A 134 -7.08 -6.30 28.86
C ALA A 134 -7.85 -5.21 29.62
N GLU A 135 -8.77 -5.63 30.50
CA GLU A 135 -9.39 -4.71 31.43
C GLU A 135 -8.32 -4.10 32.34
N ALA A 136 -8.52 -2.83 32.72
CA ALA A 136 -7.57 -2.18 33.61
C ALA A 136 -7.65 -2.91 34.95
N ASP A 137 -6.54 -3.47 35.42
CA ASP A 137 -6.49 -3.97 36.78
C ASP A 137 -6.70 -2.77 37.71
N ASN A 138 -7.79 -2.79 38.49
CA ASN A 138 -8.35 -1.64 39.23
C ASN A 138 -7.44 -1.08 40.35
N GLY A 139 -6.16 -1.47 40.38
CA GLY A 139 -5.16 -1.05 41.36
C GLY A 139 -3.75 -0.78 40.81
N ILE A 140 -3.51 -0.92 39.50
CA ILE A 140 -2.19 -0.63 38.92
C ILE A 140 -2.15 0.87 38.54
N PRO A 141 -1.13 1.64 38.96
CA PRO A 141 -0.97 3.04 38.58
C PRO A 141 -1.00 3.18 37.05
N ASP A 142 -1.61 4.27 36.58
CA ASP A 142 -1.86 4.63 35.17
C ASP A 142 -0.61 4.40 34.28
N THR A 143 -0.41 3.17 33.83
CA THR A 143 0.69 2.83 32.93
C THR A 143 0.32 3.29 31.52
N ASP A 144 1.35 3.65 30.79
CA ASP A 144 1.22 4.09 29.39
C ASP A 144 0.93 2.95 28.42
N GLU A 145 1.00 1.71 28.91
CA GLU A 145 0.86 0.51 28.11
C GLU A 145 -0.59 0.04 28.04
N VAL A 146 -1.06 -0.25 26.82
CA VAL A 146 -2.36 -0.88 26.59
C VAL A 146 -2.11 -2.32 26.21
N GLN A 147 -2.10 -3.20 27.22
CA GLN A 147 -1.87 -4.63 27.00
C GLN A 147 -3.08 -5.27 26.32
N ALA A 148 -2.83 -6.04 25.26
CA ALA A 148 -3.86 -6.76 24.51
C ALA A 148 -3.40 -8.17 24.16
N ASN A 149 -4.35 -9.12 24.22
CA ASN A 149 -4.19 -10.45 23.65
C ASN A 149 -4.68 -10.40 22.20
N VAL A 150 -3.76 -10.58 21.25
CA VAL A 150 -4.07 -10.59 19.82
C VAL A 150 -4.08 -12.01 19.31
N VAL A 151 -5.14 -12.38 18.60
CA VAL A 151 -5.30 -13.68 17.97
C VAL A 151 -5.22 -13.52 16.45
N VAL A 152 -4.37 -14.34 15.82
CA VAL A 152 -4.25 -14.46 14.37
C VAL A 152 -4.64 -15.87 13.97
N ARG A 153 -5.62 -15.97 13.08
CA ARG A 153 -6.14 -17.25 12.60
C ARG A 153 -5.54 -17.59 11.26
N PHE A 154 -4.92 -18.75 11.14
CA PHE A 154 -4.40 -19.28 9.88
C PHE A 154 -5.30 -20.39 9.37
N SER A 155 -5.69 -20.29 8.10
CA SER A 155 -6.29 -21.41 7.37
C SER A 155 -5.22 -22.47 7.13
N THR A 156 -5.54 -23.72 7.43
CA THR A 156 -4.70 -24.88 7.11
C THR A 156 -5.15 -25.48 5.77
N SER A 157 -4.21 -26.05 5.00
CA SER A 157 -4.57 -26.79 3.79
C SER A 157 -5.26 -28.12 4.14
N GLY A 158 -6.30 -28.48 3.38
CA GLY A 158 -7.07 -29.72 3.57
C GLY A 158 -8.10 -29.66 4.70
N ASP A 159 -8.45 -30.83 5.26
CA ASP A 159 -9.48 -30.99 6.32
C ASP A 159 -9.00 -30.65 7.74
N HIS A 160 -7.85 -29.98 7.87
CA HIS A 160 -7.33 -29.58 9.17
C HIS A 160 -8.12 -28.36 9.71
N PRO A 161 -8.39 -28.30 11.02
CA PRO A 161 -9.02 -27.13 11.62
C PRO A 161 -8.08 -25.92 11.55
N PRO A 162 -8.62 -24.69 11.44
CA PRO A 162 -7.81 -23.47 11.47
C PRO A 162 -6.97 -23.42 12.74
N ALA A 163 -5.76 -22.91 12.61
CA ALA A 163 -4.82 -22.79 13.72
C ALA A 163 -4.77 -21.35 14.20
N ASP A 164 -4.92 -21.16 15.50
CA ASP A 164 -4.81 -19.85 16.14
C ASP A 164 -3.40 -19.65 16.70
N ALA A 165 -2.86 -18.45 16.51
CA ALA A 165 -1.64 -17.98 17.13
C ALA A 165 -1.93 -16.73 17.95
N HIS A 166 -1.25 -16.62 19.09
CA HIS A 166 -1.53 -15.60 20.09
C HIS A 166 -0.35 -14.64 20.23
N ALA A 167 -0.63 -13.43 20.66
CA ALA A 167 0.39 -12.48 21.05
C ALA A 167 -0.09 -11.63 22.23
N LEU A 168 0.75 -11.49 23.25
CA LEU A 168 0.54 -10.51 24.30
C LEU A 168 1.39 -9.27 23.98
N LEU A 169 0.73 -8.15 23.69
CA LEU A 169 1.35 -6.97 23.08
C LEU A 169 1.01 -5.70 23.85
N ASN A 170 1.94 -4.73 23.88
CA ASN A 170 1.57 -3.32 24.05
C ASN A 170 0.96 -2.80 22.74
N LEU A 171 -0.37 -2.71 22.70
CA LEU A 171 -1.12 -2.35 21.49
C LEU A 171 -0.83 -0.92 21.03
N ASP A 172 -0.50 0.00 21.94
CA ASP A 172 -0.14 1.39 21.60
C ASP A 172 1.13 1.45 20.74
N GLU A 173 2.18 0.70 21.12
CA GLU A 173 3.43 0.63 20.34
C GLU A 173 3.21 0.04 18.95
N VAL A 174 2.46 -1.06 18.87
CA VAL A 174 2.16 -1.75 17.61
C VAL A 174 1.36 -0.83 16.68
N CYS A 175 0.30 -0.20 17.18
CA CYS A 175 -0.54 0.67 16.37
C CYS A 175 0.16 1.99 16.01
N ALA A 176 0.94 2.57 16.92
CA ALA A 176 1.76 3.75 16.63
C ALA A 176 2.77 3.45 15.52
N SER A 177 3.44 2.29 15.59
CA SER A 177 4.39 1.83 14.59
C SER A 177 3.73 1.54 13.24
N LEU A 178 2.59 0.83 13.25
CA LEU A 178 1.83 0.50 12.04
C LEU A 178 1.30 1.76 11.33
N THR A 179 0.65 2.65 12.07
CA THR A 179 0.15 3.93 11.51
C THR A 179 1.28 4.85 11.07
N ALA A 180 2.44 4.81 11.74
CA ALA A 180 3.63 5.54 11.32
C ALA A 180 4.20 5.07 9.98
N ASN A 181 4.07 3.78 9.69
CA ASN A 181 4.62 3.14 8.52
C ASN A 181 3.54 2.71 7.52
N TRP A 182 2.33 3.26 7.62
CA TRP A 182 1.16 2.79 6.88
C TRP A 182 1.42 2.60 5.37
N TRP A 183 1.90 3.65 4.73
CA TRP A 183 2.19 3.63 3.29
C TRP A 183 3.39 2.77 2.93
N ARG A 184 4.37 2.64 3.83
CA ARG A 184 5.49 1.72 3.64
C ARG A 184 4.99 0.27 3.65
N VAL A 185 4.14 -0.08 4.61
CA VAL A 185 3.54 -1.41 4.72
C VAL A 185 2.77 -1.77 3.46
N LEU A 186 1.97 -0.83 2.94
CA LEU A 186 1.12 -1.06 1.79
C LEU A 186 1.85 -1.02 0.44
N CYS A 187 2.89 -0.20 0.31
CA CYS A 187 3.42 0.15 -1.02
C CYS A 187 4.88 -0.25 -1.25
N ARG A 188 5.66 -0.54 -0.18
CA ARG A 188 7.06 -0.92 -0.36
C ARG A 188 7.19 -2.40 -0.73
N ARG A 189 7.55 -2.64 -1.98
CA ARG A 189 7.64 -3.98 -2.56
C ARG A 189 8.93 -4.69 -2.16
N GLY A 190 8.85 -6.00 -1.97
CA GLY A 190 10.00 -6.86 -1.65
C GLY A 190 10.70 -6.54 -0.32
N SER A 191 10.02 -5.84 0.60
CA SER A 191 10.57 -5.47 1.91
C SER A 191 9.57 -5.81 3.01
N PRO A 192 9.56 -7.07 3.51
CA PRO A 192 8.63 -7.48 4.55
C PRO A 192 8.71 -6.60 5.79
N TYR A 193 7.57 -6.11 6.24
CA TYR A 193 7.39 -5.34 7.47
C TYR A 193 7.08 -6.28 8.64
N LYS A 194 7.79 -6.11 9.75
CA LYS A 194 7.54 -6.86 10.98
C LYS A 194 6.38 -6.22 11.73
N LEU A 195 5.28 -6.96 11.90
CA LEU A 195 4.16 -6.51 12.72
C LEU A 195 4.46 -6.74 14.20
N PHE A 196 4.42 -8.00 14.64
CA PHE A 196 4.63 -8.38 16.03
C PHE A 196 4.97 -9.87 16.16
N PRO A 197 5.58 -10.29 17.30
CA PRO A 197 5.82 -11.71 17.57
C PRO A 197 4.51 -12.46 17.83
N LEU A 198 4.50 -13.74 17.49
CA LEU A 198 3.41 -14.68 17.73
C LEU A 198 3.93 -15.88 18.55
N SER A 199 3.05 -16.50 19.31
CA SER A 199 3.27 -17.78 19.96
C SER A 199 2.08 -18.71 19.77
N ARG A 200 2.35 -20.01 19.78
CA ARG A 200 1.32 -21.05 19.80
C ARG A 200 1.81 -22.24 20.62
N GLU A 201 0.89 -22.97 21.23
CA GLU A 201 1.21 -24.21 21.95
C GLU A 201 1.02 -25.40 21.00
N VAL A 202 2.04 -26.25 20.88
CA VAL A 202 2.03 -27.46 20.06
C VAL A 202 2.60 -28.59 20.91
N ASP A 203 1.81 -29.65 21.13
CA ASP A 203 2.23 -30.81 21.93
C ASP A 203 2.79 -30.43 23.31
N GLY A 204 2.19 -29.44 23.97
CA GLY A 204 2.62 -28.93 25.28
C GLY A 204 3.91 -28.09 25.25
N ARG A 205 4.38 -27.69 24.05
CA ARG A 205 5.55 -26.83 23.87
C ARG A 205 5.16 -25.50 23.24
N LEU A 206 5.71 -24.42 23.78
CA LEU A 206 5.54 -23.08 23.24
C LEU A 206 6.44 -22.90 22.00
N SER A 207 5.83 -22.69 20.84
CA SER A 207 6.52 -22.35 19.61
C SER A 207 6.36 -20.86 19.29
N ARG A 208 7.38 -20.23 18.68
CA ARG A 208 7.41 -18.77 18.44
C ARG A 208 7.72 -18.41 16.99
N ALA A 209 7.07 -17.36 16.51
CA ALA A 209 7.30 -16.78 15.19
C ALA A 209 7.14 -15.25 15.21
N THR A 210 7.38 -14.62 14.07
CA THR A 210 7.05 -13.20 13.83
C THR A 210 6.04 -13.12 12.69
N LEU A 211 4.95 -12.38 12.92
CA LEU A 211 4.01 -12.01 11.86
C LEU A 211 4.63 -10.91 10.99
N LEU A 212 4.57 -11.12 9.69
CA LEU A 212 5.12 -10.23 8.67
C LEU A 212 4.04 -9.86 7.68
N ILE A 213 4.16 -8.64 7.14
CA ILE A 213 3.40 -8.17 6.00
C ILE A 213 4.37 -7.92 4.85
N GLU A 214 4.00 -8.28 3.63
CA GLU A 214 4.72 -7.90 2.43
C GLU A 214 3.75 -7.41 1.35
N SER A 215 4.09 -6.31 0.69
CA SER A 215 3.37 -5.85 -0.49
C SER A 215 4.06 -6.40 -1.74
N ALA A 216 3.32 -7.15 -2.56
CA ALA A 216 3.79 -7.65 -3.85
C ALA A 216 2.86 -7.26 -5.00
N GLY A 217 1.89 -6.37 -4.75
CA GLY A 217 0.71 -6.10 -5.60
C GLY A 217 -0.58 -6.48 -4.86
N ARG A 218 -0.51 -7.53 -4.05
CA ARG A 218 -1.42 -7.81 -2.92
C ARG A 218 -0.65 -7.67 -1.59
N ILE A 219 -1.39 -7.59 -0.49
CA ILE A 219 -0.86 -7.58 0.87
C ILE A 219 -0.82 -9.02 1.38
N GLU A 220 0.37 -9.54 1.56
CA GLU A 220 0.61 -10.91 2.02
C GLU A 220 0.96 -10.91 3.51
N LEU A 221 0.16 -11.57 4.34
CA LEU A 221 0.50 -11.86 5.73
C LEU A 221 1.07 -13.27 5.85
N PHE A 222 2.21 -13.39 6.53
CA PHE A 222 2.87 -14.66 6.72
C PHE A 222 3.74 -14.67 7.97
N VAL A 223 4.08 -15.88 8.41
CA VAL A 223 4.87 -16.09 9.62
C VAL A 223 6.30 -16.46 9.28
N ARG A 224 7.24 -15.98 10.10
CA ARG A 224 8.62 -16.44 10.09
C ARG A 224 8.98 -17.04 11.46
N PRO A 225 9.28 -18.33 11.55
CA PRO A 225 9.70 -18.98 12.79
C PRO A 225 10.94 -18.30 13.37
N LEU A 226 11.01 -18.22 14.70
CA LEU A 226 12.20 -17.73 15.42
C LEU A 226 13.20 -18.87 15.73
N ASP A 227 12.70 -20.11 15.85
CA ASP A 227 13.48 -21.32 16.17
C ASP A 227 13.41 -22.37 15.03
N ASP A 228 13.97 -23.57 15.24
CA ASP A 228 13.93 -24.70 14.28
C ASP A 228 12.53 -25.33 14.09
N ASP A 229 11.50 -24.71 14.66
CA ASP A 229 10.10 -25.11 14.64
C ASP A 229 9.40 -24.86 13.29
N ARG A 230 10.10 -24.94 12.16
CA ARG A 230 9.53 -24.60 10.84
C ARG A 230 8.22 -25.34 10.54
N LYS A 231 8.16 -26.62 10.87
CA LYS A 231 6.97 -27.47 10.68
C LYS A 231 5.75 -26.96 11.45
N ASN A 232 5.96 -26.25 12.56
CA ASN A 232 4.88 -25.66 13.35
C ASN A 232 4.36 -24.34 12.78
N TRP A 233 4.90 -23.85 11.66
CA TRP A 233 4.51 -22.56 11.10
C TRP A 233 4.40 -22.64 9.57
N GLU A 234 4.22 -23.85 9.04
CA GLU A 234 3.92 -24.11 7.62
C GLU A 234 2.45 -23.75 7.34
N PHE A 235 2.19 -22.44 7.30
CA PHE A 235 0.90 -21.89 6.92
C PHE A 235 0.95 -21.28 5.52
N PRO A 236 -0.13 -21.37 4.74
CA PRO A 236 -0.26 -20.59 3.53
C PRO A 236 -0.19 -19.10 3.87
N ARG A 237 0.36 -18.33 2.94
CA ARG A 237 0.32 -16.86 3.03
C ARG A 237 -1.12 -16.41 2.85
N LEU A 238 -1.52 -15.42 3.63
CA LEU A 238 -2.85 -14.84 3.56
C LEU A 238 -2.79 -13.63 2.64
N SER A 239 -3.52 -13.69 1.52
CA SER A 239 -3.49 -12.66 0.49
C SER A 239 -4.70 -11.74 0.57
N LEU A 240 -4.47 -10.47 0.87
CA LEU A 240 -5.50 -9.43 0.96
C LEU A 240 -5.25 -8.33 -0.08
N THR A 241 -6.32 -7.69 -0.52
CA THR A 241 -6.21 -6.38 -1.18
C THR A 241 -5.76 -5.33 -0.14
N ALA A 242 -5.24 -4.19 -0.63
CA ALA A 242 -4.87 -3.08 0.25
C ALA A 242 -6.09 -2.54 1.03
N GLU A 243 -7.29 -2.59 0.45
CA GLU A 243 -8.54 -2.18 1.09
C GLU A 243 -8.96 -3.16 2.19
N GLU A 244 -8.94 -4.47 1.92
CA GLU A 244 -9.24 -5.50 2.93
C GLU A 244 -8.28 -5.43 4.11
N PHE A 245 -6.97 -5.30 3.85
CA PHE A 245 -5.98 -5.12 4.91
C PHE A 245 -6.21 -3.83 5.69
N THR A 246 -6.50 -2.72 5.00
CA THR A 246 -6.79 -1.43 5.66
C THR A 246 -7.97 -1.56 6.60
N LYS A 247 -9.07 -2.16 6.13
CA LYS A 247 -10.26 -2.41 6.93
C LYS A 247 -9.94 -3.26 8.15
N LEU A 248 -9.27 -4.40 7.95
CA LEU A 248 -8.89 -5.34 9.01
C LEU A 248 -8.00 -4.68 10.07
N ALA A 249 -6.93 -4.02 9.66
CA ALA A 249 -5.99 -3.39 10.60
C ALA A 249 -6.64 -2.25 11.38
N LEU A 250 -7.50 -1.45 10.73
CA LEU A 250 -8.19 -0.36 11.40
C LEU A 250 -9.27 -0.86 12.37
N SER A 251 -10.13 -1.81 11.95
CA SER A 251 -11.23 -2.31 12.79
C SER A 251 -10.75 -3.16 13.95
N GLU A 252 -9.73 -4.00 13.74
CA GLU A 252 -9.34 -5.01 14.72
C GLU A 252 -8.22 -4.56 15.66
N LEU A 253 -7.41 -3.57 15.27
CA LEU A 253 -6.30 -3.08 16.11
C LEU A 253 -6.43 -1.60 16.48
N VAL A 254 -6.53 -0.72 15.46
CA VAL A 254 -6.31 0.71 15.66
C VAL A 254 -7.50 1.40 16.31
N TYR A 255 -8.72 1.21 15.80
CA TYR A 255 -9.91 1.85 16.36
C TYR A 255 -10.22 1.39 17.79
N PRO A 256 -10.18 0.09 18.15
CA PRO A 256 -10.40 -0.34 19.53
C PRO A 256 -9.41 0.30 20.52
N LEU A 257 -8.14 0.39 20.15
CA LEU A 257 -7.13 1.09 20.95
C LEU A 257 -7.47 2.58 21.11
N VAL A 258 -7.78 3.26 20.01
CA VAL A 258 -8.07 4.70 20.03
C VAL A 258 -9.31 5.00 20.86
N GLU A 259 -10.39 4.22 20.72
CA GLU A 259 -11.58 4.34 21.55
C GLU A 259 -11.26 4.17 23.04
N ARG A 260 -10.43 3.17 23.38
CA ARG A 260 -9.96 2.95 24.76
C ARG A 260 -9.15 4.13 25.30
N LEU A 261 -8.24 4.68 24.50
CA LEU A 261 -7.43 5.85 24.86
C LEU A 261 -8.31 7.09 25.06
N ARG A 262 -9.29 7.32 24.18
CA ARG A 262 -10.27 8.43 24.28
C ARG A 262 -11.13 8.31 25.52
N ALA A 263 -11.61 7.11 25.86
CA ALA A 263 -12.38 6.85 27.08
C ALA A 263 -11.58 7.19 28.35
N ARG A 264 -10.25 7.02 28.31
CA ARG A 264 -9.30 7.43 29.36
C ARG A 264 -8.80 8.87 29.21
N LYS A 265 -9.36 9.66 28.28
CA LYS A 265 -8.96 11.04 27.97
C LYS A 265 -7.47 11.20 27.57
N ARG A 266 -6.86 10.17 26.96
CA ARG A 266 -5.45 10.16 26.50
C ARG A 266 -5.33 10.44 25.00
N PHE A 267 -5.34 11.72 24.64
CA PHE A 267 -5.30 12.17 23.23
C PHE A 267 -3.88 12.53 22.73
N ASP A 268 -2.88 12.44 23.60
CA ASP A 268 -1.49 12.83 23.34
C ASP A 268 -0.64 11.71 22.73
N ARG A 269 -1.25 10.55 22.45
CA ARG A 269 -0.56 9.41 21.84
C ARG A 269 -0.30 9.61 20.35
N PRO A 270 0.85 9.14 19.83
CA PRO A 270 1.14 9.23 18.41
C PRO A 270 0.05 8.63 17.52
N VAL A 271 -0.53 7.48 17.93
CA VAL A 271 -1.56 6.76 17.17
C VAL A 271 -2.76 7.66 16.80
N GLU A 272 -3.20 8.55 17.69
CA GLU A 272 -4.30 9.49 17.42
C GLU A 272 -3.94 10.49 16.33
N SER A 273 -2.74 11.08 16.41
CA SER A 273 -2.26 12.02 15.40
C SER A 273 -2.03 11.35 14.05
N ASN A 274 -1.54 10.12 14.05
CA ASN A 274 -1.25 9.34 12.85
C ASN A 274 -2.55 8.90 12.17
N LEU A 275 -3.53 8.42 12.94
CA LEU A 275 -4.84 7.99 12.43
C LEU A 275 -5.57 9.17 11.78
N ARG A 276 -5.58 10.34 12.42
CA ARG A 276 -6.16 11.54 11.81
C ARG A 276 -5.47 11.88 10.49
N ARG A 277 -4.14 11.80 10.45
CA ARG A 277 -3.40 12.08 9.21
C ARG A 277 -3.70 11.04 8.12
N LEU A 278 -3.88 9.78 8.51
CA LEU A 278 -4.29 8.72 7.61
C LEU A 278 -5.68 8.99 7.02
N ASP A 279 -6.67 9.33 7.86
CA ASP A 279 -8.03 9.67 7.43
C ASP A 279 -8.03 10.87 6.45
N GLU A 280 -7.23 11.91 6.73
CA GLU A 280 -7.06 13.06 5.82
C GLU A 280 -6.54 12.64 4.44
N ILE A 281 -5.55 11.75 4.40
CA ILE A 281 -4.95 11.28 3.14
C ILE A 281 -5.90 10.36 2.38
N LEU A 282 -6.58 9.44 3.08
CA LEU A 282 -7.57 8.54 2.45
C LEU A 282 -8.74 9.32 1.84
N GLY A 283 -9.09 10.49 2.41
CA GLY A 283 -10.10 11.38 1.87
C GLY A 283 -9.66 12.23 0.67
N ASN A 284 -8.38 12.21 0.26
CA ASN A 284 -7.85 13.03 -0.83
C ASN A 284 -7.00 12.22 -1.82
N ALA A 285 -7.53 12.00 -3.03
CA ALA A 285 -6.88 11.20 -4.07
C ALA A 285 -5.47 11.69 -4.47
N ALA A 286 -5.23 13.00 -4.47
CA ALA A 286 -3.91 13.55 -4.79
C ALA A 286 -2.89 13.25 -3.68
N ASP A 287 -3.31 13.39 -2.42
CA ASP A 287 -2.48 13.02 -1.27
C ASP A 287 -2.22 11.51 -1.27
N LEU A 288 -3.21 10.70 -1.66
CA LEU A 288 -3.07 9.24 -1.73
C LEU A 288 -1.95 8.81 -2.68
N ALA A 289 -1.95 9.31 -3.93
CA ALA A 289 -0.92 8.97 -4.91
C ALA A 289 0.48 9.39 -4.41
N PHE A 290 0.58 10.60 -3.82
CA PHE A 290 1.81 11.09 -3.21
C PHE A 290 2.31 10.17 -2.09
N TRP A 291 1.46 9.84 -1.12
CA TRP A 291 1.88 9.06 0.04
C TRP A 291 2.13 7.59 -0.27
N ARG A 292 1.41 6.99 -1.23
CA ARG A 292 1.75 5.64 -1.74
C ARG A 292 3.15 5.61 -2.33
N CYS A 293 3.46 6.59 -3.18
CA CYS A 293 4.79 6.73 -3.79
C CYS A 293 5.89 6.97 -2.73
N ALA A 294 5.64 7.87 -1.77
CA ALA A 294 6.53 8.09 -0.64
C ALA A 294 6.74 6.82 0.20
N GLY A 295 5.67 6.07 0.47
CA GLY A 295 5.69 4.80 1.19
C GLY A 295 6.54 3.74 0.49
N ALA A 296 6.46 3.65 -0.84
CA ALA A 296 7.31 2.75 -1.63
C ALA A 296 8.80 3.09 -1.53
N LEU A 297 9.16 4.37 -1.42
CA LEU A 297 10.53 4.79 -1.09
C LEU A 297 10.92 4.45 0.37
N GLY A 298 9.94 4.16 1.23
CA GLY A 298 10.10 3.97 2.67
C GLY A 298 10.13 5.26 3.47
N LEU A 299 9.57 6.33 2.92
CA LEU A 299 9.34 7.57 3.64
C LEU A 299 8.02 7.48 4.42
N SER A 300 7.96 8.16 5.55
CA SER A 300 6.76 8.37 6.36
C SER A 300 6.54 9.87 6.55
N TYR A 301 5.40 10.26 7.11
CA TYR A 301 5.15 11.66 7.45
C TYR A 301 6.16 12.21 8.48
N GLN A 302 6.85 11.36 9.23
CA GLN A 302 7.88 11.75 10.19
C GLN A 302 9.24 11.97 9.52
N THR A 303 9.54 11.23 8.44
CA THR A 303 10.82 11.29 7.74
C THR A 303 10.78 12.15 6.48
N MET A 304 9.59 12.56 6.03
CA MET A 304 9.40 13.41 4.87
C MET A 304 9.96 14.82 5.10
N ASN A 305 10.81 15.27 4.18
CA ASN A 305 11.32 16.65 4.11
C ASN A 305 10.98 17.25 2.73
N ASN A 306 11.31 18.54 2.52
CA ASN A 306 10.98 19.22 1.25
C ASN A 306 11.65 18.56 0.05
N GLU A 307 12.91 18.13 0.18
CA GLU A 307 13.64 17.48 -0.91
C GLU A 307 12.99 16.14 -1.30
N GLY A 308 12.61 15.33 -0.32
CA GLY A 308 11.88 14.08 -0.54
C GLY A 308 10.50 14.31 -1.13
N ALA A 309 9.82 15.39 -0.77
CA ALA A 309 8.53 15.75 -1.37
C ALA A 309 8.68 16.16 -2.83
N ASP A 310 9.68 16.97 -3.16
CA ASP A 310 10.02 17.33 -4.54
C ASP A 310 10.36 16.08 -5.37
N ASP A 311 11.07 15.12 -4.77
CA ASP A 311 11.47 13.89 -5.45
C ASP A 311 10.30 12.95 -5.71
N VAL A 312 9.38 12.83 -4.76
CA VAL A 312 8.13 12.09 -4.95
C VAL A 312 7.30 12.74 -6.06
N GLY A 313 7.18 14.06 -6.07
CA GLY A 313 6.50 14.79 -7.14
C GLY A 313 7.13 14.53 -8.51
N ALA A 314 8.45 14.65 -8.63
CA ALA A 314 9.17 14.39 -9.86
C ALA A 314 9.00 12.94 -10.36
N LEU A 315 8.91 11.97 -9.46
CA LEU A 315 8.66 10.58 -9.81
C LEU A 315 7.21 10.37 -10.30
N ILE A 316 6.22 11.02 -9.69
CA ILE A 316 4.81 10.97 -10.13
C ILE A 316 4.66 11.59 -11.52
N ASP A 317 5.33 12.72 -11.77
CA ASP A 317 5.31 13.38 -13.08
C ASP A 317 6.01 12.54 -14.16
N ALA A 318 7.08 11.82 -13.79
CA ALA A 318 7.85 10.99 -14.72
C ALA A 318 7.20 9.63 -15.03
N MET A 319 6.36 9.11 -14.14
CA MET A 319 5.73 7.78 -14.30
C MET A 319 4.27 7.87 -13.88
N SER A 320 3.38 7.91 -14.87
CA SER A 320 1.96 8.12 -14.65
C SER A 320 1.28 6.90 -14.01
N GLU A 321 1.65 5.71 -14.47
CA GLU A 321 1.11 4.43 -14.02
C GLU A 321 1.62 4.08 -12.61
N GLU A 322 0.69 3.79 -11.69
CA GLU A 322 1.01 3.67 -10.27
C GLU A 322 1.88 2.45 -9.98
N ASP A 323 1.59 1.27 -10.54
CA ASP A 323 2.36 0.07 -10.24
C ASP A 323 3.82 0.18 -10.67
N ALA A 324 4.07 0.67 -11.89
CA ALA A 324 5.42 0.93 -12.40
C ALA A 324 6.17 1.92 -11.52
N ARG A 325 5.47 2.97 -11.06
CA ARG A 325 6.02 3.97 -10.16
C ARG A 325 6.38 3.37 -8.79
N LEU A 326 5.51 2.54 -8.21
CA LEU A 326 5.77 1.88 -6.92
C LEU A 326 6.90 0.83 -7.02
N GLU A 327 7.01 0.11 -8.15
CA GLU A 327 8.17 -0.74 -8.45
C GLU A 327 9.47 0.08 -8.44
N PHE A 328 9.47 1.20 -9.16
CA PHE A 328 10.65 2.05 -9.29
C PHE A 328 11.10 2.56 -7.93
N ALA A 329 10.15 3.14 -7.17
CA ALA A 329 10.38 3.64 -5.83
C ALA A 329 10.91 2.57 -4.87
N SER A 330 10.32 1.36 -4.90
CA SER A 330 10.72 0.25 -4.04
C SER A 330 12.12 -0.27 -4.35
N ALA A 331 12.54 -0.23 -5.61
CA ALA A 331 13.87 -0.67 -6.04
C ALA A 331 14.97 0.32 -5.65
N VAL A 332 14.75 1.63 -5.79
CA VAL A 332 15.82 2.63 -5.66
C VAL A 332 15.96 3.23 -4.26
N GLY A 333 14.86 3.45 -3.54
CA GLY A 333 14.86 4.20 -2.28
C GLY A 333 15.17 5.70 -2.44
N PRO A 334 15.08 6.49 -1.36
CA PRO A 334 15.07 7.95 -1.44
C PRO A 334 16.44 8.54 -1.80
N GLY A 335 17.54 7.91 -1.37
CA GLY A 335 18.90 8.44 -1.62
C GLY A 335 19.38 8.30 -3.07
N GLN A 336 18.75 7.42 -3.85
CA GLN A 336 19.16 7.09 -5.22
C GLN A 336 18.17 7.59 -6.27
N LEU A 337 16.94 7.95 -5.86
CA LEU A 337 15.82 8.29 -6.74
C LEU A 337 16.20 9.29 -7.84
N ARG A 338 16.76 10.46 -7.48
CA ARG A 338 17.19 11.48 -8.46
C ARG A 338 18.19 10.96 -9.49
N ARG A 339 19.14 10.13 -9.05
CA ARG A 339 20.16 9.56 -9.93
C ARG A 339 19.52 8.57 -10.89
N SER A 340 18.70 7.65 -10.39
CA SER A 340 18.06 6.60 -11.19
C SER A 340 17.04 7.18 -12.18
N LEU A 341 16.27 8.21 -11.79
CA LEU A 341 15.35 8.91 -12.70
C LEU A 341 16.10 9.63 -13.83
N ARG A 342 17.16 10.37 -13.50
CA ARG A 342 17.99 11.04 -14.53
C ARG A 342 18.64 10.04 -15.47
N TRP A 343 19.08 8.90 -14.94
CA TRP A 343 19.61 7.81 -15.75
C TRP A 343 18.54 7.28 -16.71
N ALA A 344 17.35 6.92 -16.22
CA ALA A 344 16.28 6.38 -17.04
C ALA A 344 15.89 7.34 -18.17
N ALA A 345 15.65 8.61 -17.83
CA ALA A 345 15.30 9.65 -18.81
C ALA A 345 16.44 9.89 -19.83
N GLY A 346 17.69 9.95 -19.36
CA GLY A 346 18.85 10.18 -20.21
C GLY A 346 19.10 9.02 -21.19
N GLU A 347 18.99 7.79 -20.72
CA GLU A 347 19.15 6.58 -21.52
C GLU A 347 18.05 6.41 -22.56
N VAL A 348 16.79 6.61 -22.16
CA VAL A 348 15.65 6.58 -23.09
C VAL A 348 15.87 7.63 -24.18
N MET A 349 16.22 8.86 -23.81
CA MET A 349 16.46 9.95 -24.78
C MET A 349 17.61 9.62 -25.74
N ALA A 350 18.74 9.12 -25.22
CA ALA A 350 19.94 8.81 -26.00
C ALA A 350 19.71 7.64 -26.98
N LYS A 351 18.99 6.61 -26.55
CA LYS A 351 18.78 5.38 -27.32
C LYS A 351 17.47 5.35 -28.09
N ALA A 352 16.64 6.37 -27.95
CA ALA A 352 15.31 6.43 -28.51
C ALA A 352 15.22 6.24 -30.04
N LYS A 353 16.32 6.35 -30.80
CA LYS A 353 16.33 6.11 -32.25
C LYS A 353 16.66 4.67 -32.63
N ILE A 354 17.46 3.98 -31.80
CA ILE A 354 18.04 2.67 -32.11
C ILE A 354 17.45 1.54 -31.26
N ASN A 355 16.81 1.87 -30.13
CA ASN A 355 16.19 0.90 -29.21
C ASN A 355 14.66 0.86 -29.30
N ARG A 356 14.08 1.33 -30.42
CA ARG A 356 12.63 1.25 -30.64
C ARG A 356 12.22 -0.16 -31.01
N LEU A 357 11.05 -0.58 -30.53
CA LEU A 357 10.45 -1.89 -30.85
C LEU A 357 9.03 -1.70 -31.40
N PRO A 358 8.86 -1.29 -32.66
CA PRO A 358 7.55 -0.91 -33.21
C PRO A 358 6.51 -2.03 -33.20
N ARG A 359 6.91 -3.29 -33.44
CA ARG A 359 5.98 -4.43 -33.40
C ARG A 359 5.49 -4.75 -31.99
N LEU A 360 6.16 -4.24 -30.96
CA LEU A 360 5.75 -4.45 -29.57
C LEU A 360 4.39 -3.78 -29.32
N ALA A 361 4.17 -2.58 -29.86
CA ALA A 361 2.88 -1.89 -29.80
C ALA A 361 1.77 -2.66 -30.54
N GLU A 362 2.08 -3.27 -31.68
CA GLU A 362 1.13 -4.12 -32.43
C GLU A 362 0.70 -5.35 -31.61
N LEU A 363 1.66 -6.04 -31.01
CA LEU A 363 1.41 -7.24 -30.19
C LEU A 363 0.68 -6.91 -28.87
N GLY A 364 0.87 -5.70 -28.34
CA GLY A 364 0.18 -5.21 -27.15
C GLY A 364 -1.29 -4.84 -27.38
N ARG A 365 -1.65 -4.34 -28.58
CA ARG A 365 -3.03 -3.90 -28.91
C ARG A 365 -4.08 -5.02 -28.91
N GLY A 366 -3.67 -6.28 -29.03
CA GLY A 366 -4.57 -7.44 -29.08
C GLY A 366 -5.00 -8.00 -27.72
N THR A 367 -4.51 -7.46 -26.62
CA THR A 367 -4.81 -7.96 -25.27
C THR A 367 -5.80 -7.08 -24.54
N ALA A 368 -6.96 -7.65 -24.20
CA ALA A 368 -7.80 -7.10 -23.17
C ALA A 368 -7.03 -7.19 -21.83
N ASN A 369 -6.92 -6.06 -21.12
CA ASN A 369 -6.59 -6.04 -19.70
C ASN A 369 -7.75 -6.71 -18.94
N GLY A 370 -7.84 -8.05 -19.03
CA GLY A 370 -8.72 -8.83 -18.19
C GLY A 370 -8.31 -8.64 -16.74
N ASP A 371 -9.26 -8.74 -15.82
CA ASP A 371 -8.97 -8.66 -14.39
C ASP A 371 -7.97 -9.77 -14.01
N LEU A 372 -6.73 -9.37 -13.73
CA LEU A 372 -5.62 -10.27 -13.39
C LEU A 372 -5.70 -10.76 -11.92
N GLY A 373 -6.75 -10.36 -11.18
CA GLY A 373 -6.81 -10.39 -9.72
C GLY A 373 -6.63 -11.76 -9.04
N ASP A 374 -6.98 -12.85 -9.73
CA ASP A 374 -6.98 -14.21 -9.16
C ASP A 374 -5.99 -15.18 -9.83
N VAL A 375 -5.24 -14.73 -10.84
CA VAL A 375 -4.27 -15.60 -11.53
C VAL A 375 -2.88 -15.37 -10.97
N GLU A 376 -2.19 -16.46 -10.65
CA GLU A 376 -0.80 -16.42 -10.22
C GLU A 376 0.08 -15.61 -11.20
N PRO A 377 0.89 -14.64 -10.72
CA PRO A 377 1.65 -13.74 -11.59
C PRO A 377 2.55 -14.44 -12.60
N TRP A 378 3.19 -15.53 -12.19
CA TRP A 378 4.06 -16.29 -13.10
C TRP A 378 3.25 -16.96 -14.22
N ARG A 379 2.00 -17.35 -13.96
CA ARG A 379 1.13 -17.98 -14.96
C ARG A 379 0.72 -16.98 -16.04
N ILE A 380 0.40 -15.75 -15.66
CA ILE A 380 0.11 -14.65 -16.59
C ILE A 380 1.28 -14.45 -17.57
N GLY A 381 2.51 -14.34 -17.04
CA GLY A 381 3.70 -14.18 -17.88
C GLY A 381 3.94 -15.35 -18.84
N THR A 382 3.81 -16.58 -18.34
CA THR A 382 3.96 -17.81 -19.13
C THR A 382 2.92 -17.93 -20.25
N GLU A 383 1.63 -17.72 -19.94
CA GLU A 383 0.56 -17.77 -20.93
C GLU A 383 0.77 -16.70 -22.00
N ARG A 384 1.11 -15.48 -21.59
CA ARG A 384 1.40 -14.39 -22.53
C ARG A 384 2.58 -14.70 -23.44
N ALA A 385 3.64 -15.30 -22.94
CA ALA A 385 4.78 -15.72 -23.75
C ALA A 385 4.38 -16.75 -24.81
N ARG A 386 3.55 -17.74 -24.45
CA ARG A 386 3.03 -18.75 -25.39
C ARG A 386 2.18 -18.13 -26.49
N ASP A 387 1.29 -17.22 -26.13
CA ASP A 387 0.43 -16.52 -27.08
C ASP A 387 1.24 -15.68 -28.07
N VAL A 388 2.27 -14.98 -27.58
CA VAL A 388 3.15 -14.17 -28.43
C VAL A 388 3.95 -15.06 -29.37
N ARG A 389 4.56 -16.16 -28.88
CA ARG A 389 5.27 -17.13 -29.73
C ARG A 389 4.36 -17.70 -30.82
N LYS A 390 3.13 -18.08 -30.47
CA LYS A 390 2.12 -18.55 -31.42
C LYS A 390 1.76 -17.47 -32.44
N GLY A 391 1.53 -16.25 -31.99
CA GLY A 391 1.16 -15.11 -32.84
C GLY A 391 2.24 -14.71 -33.85
N ILE A 392 3.52 -14.93 -33.53
CA ILE A 392 4.64 -14.69 -34.44
C ILE A 392 5.12 -15.94 -35.19
N GLY A 393 4.46 -17.10 -34.99
CA GLY A 393 4.82 -18.35 -35.65
C GLY A 393 6.14 -18.97 -35.20
N LEU A 394 6.58 -18.72 -33.97
CA LEU A 394 7.83 -19.25 -33.41
C LEU A 394 7.57 -20.57 -32.67
N ALA A 395 7.93 -21.70 -33.30
CA ALA A 395 7.76 -23.05 -32.76
C ALA A 395 8.55 -23.27 -31.45
N GLN A 396 8.08 -24.16 -30.56
CA GLN A 396 8.58 -24.29 -29.19
C GLN A 396 10.05 -24.74 -29.08
N ASP A 397 10.52 -25.48 -30.08
CA ASP A 397 11.88 -25.97 -30.27
C ASP A 397 12.83 -24.93 -30.86
N LEU A 398 12.33 -23.79 -31.33
CA LEU A 398 13.15 -22.75 -31.95
C LEU A 398 13.61 -21.69 -30.95
N SER A 399 14.89 -21.35 -31.03
CA SER A 399 15.50 -20.25 -30.29
C SER A 399 15.10 -18.89 -30.85
N VAL A 400 15.04 -17.87 -29.98
CA VAL A 400 14.93 -16.47 -30.41
C VAL A 400 16.26 -15.91 -30.93
N ASN A 401 17.35 -16.69 -30.89
CA ASN A 401 18.70 -16.29 -31.31
C ASN A 401 19.28 -15.11 -30.50
N GLY A 402 19.12 -15.17 -29.18
CA GLY A 402 19.66 -14.19 -28.23
C GLY A 402 19.07 -12.78 -28.40
N LEU A 403 19.85 -11.75 -28.05
CA LEU A 403 19.38 -10.36 -28.07
C LEU A 403 19.05 -9.90 -29.50
N SER A 404 19.97 -10.08 -30.46
CA SER A 404 19.77 -9.58 -31.83
C SER A 404 18.54 -10.19 -32.49
N GLY A 405 18.29 -11.49 -32.28
CA GLY A 405 17.09 -12.13 -32.82
C GLY A 405 15.81 -11.67 -32.13
N LEU A 406 15.82 -11.47 -30.80
CA LEU A 406 14.69 -10.84 -30.08
C LEU A 406 14.35 -9.45 -30.65
N ILE A 407 15.35 -8.58 -30.81
CA ILE A 407 15.14 -7.22 -31.35
C ILE A 407 14.58 -7.29 -32.77
N ARG A 408 15.13 -8.15 -33.64
CA ARG A 408 14.64 -8.32 -35.02
C ARG A 408 13.21 -8.84 -35.07
N LEU A 409 12.85 -9.82 -34.23
CA LEU A 409 11.48 -10.35 -34.14
C LEU A 409 10.47 -9.24 -33.80
N LEU A 410 10.88 -8.28 -32.98
CA LEU A 410 10.08 -7.13 -32.55
C LEU A 410 10.20 -5.89 -33.46
N GLY A 411 10.85 -6.05 -34.62
CA GLY A 411 10.99 -4.98 -35.62
C GLY A 411 11.96 -3.86 -35.24
N GLY A 412 12.86 -4.11 -34.29
CA GLY A 412 13.87 -3.14 -33.87
C GLY A 412 15.06 -3.04 -34.81
N ASP A 413 15.91 -2.04 -34.57
CA ASP A 413 17.11 -1.74 -35.36
C ASP A 413 18.28 -2.68 -34.98
N ASP A 414 19.03 -3.18 -35.95
CA ASP A 414 20.22 -4.03 -35.70
C ASP A 414 21.31 -3.28 -34.91
N ARG A 415 21.25 -1.94 -34.84
CA ARG A 415 22.14 -1.09 -34.03
C ARG A 415 21.68 -0.93 -32.58
N PHE A 416 20.72 -1.73 -32.11
CA PHE A 416 20.27 -1.74 -30.72
C PHE A 416 21.48 -1.73 -29.77
N ALA A 417 21.46 -0.80 -28.81
CA ALA A 417 22.58 -0.59 -27.90
C ALA A 417 22.14 -0.81 -26.44
N VAL A 418 22.95 -1.59 -25.72
CA VAL A 418 22.84 -1.75 -24.27
C VAL A 418 23.31 -0.49 -23.53
N SER A 419 22.84 -0.30 -22.31
CA SER A 419 23.34 0.75 -21.43
C SER A 419 24.66 0.34 -20.78
N ALA A 420 25.71 1.10 -21.05
CA ALA A 420 27.01 1.00 -20.37
C ALA A 420 27.01 1.78 -19.04
N ALA A 421 26.16 2.82 -18.93
CA ALA A 421 25.95 3.52 -17.68
C ALA A 421 25.01 2.66 -16.83
N GLY A 422 25.53 1.81 -15.96
CA GLY A 422 24.69 0.98 -15.09
C GLY A 422 24.05 1.84 -13.99
N ASP A 423 22.73 1.76 -13.85
CA ASP A 423 22.13 1.82 -12.52
C ASP A 423 22.24 0.42 -11.89
N GLU A 424 22.62 0.34 -10.61
CA GLU A 424 22.80 -0.95 -9.94
C GLU A 424 21.46 -1.59 -9.54
N LEU A 425 20.43 -0.77 -9.34
CA LEU A 425 19.14 -1.17 -8.82
C LEU A 425 18.11 -1.35 -9.94
N ILE A 426 18.18 -0.50 -10.96
CA ILE A 426 17.37 -0.59 -12.18
C ILE A 426 18.21 -1.20 -13.30
N ARG A 427 17.93 -2.47 -13.61
CA ARG A 427 18.69 -3.25 -14.59
C ARG A 427 18.22 -2.94 -16.02
N GLY A 428 16.93 -2.66 -16.18
CA GLY A 428 16.36 -2.21 -17.44
C GLY A 428 15.25 -1.21 -17.20
N TYR A 429 14.89 -0.49 -18.25
CA TYR A 429 13.83 0.49 -18.22
C TYR A 429 13.11 0.50 -19.55
N LEU A 430 11.79 0.45 -19.49
CA LEU A 430 10.90 0.71 -20.60
C LEU A 430 10.51 2.19 -20.53
N GLY A 431 10.69 2.89 -21.64
CA GLY A 431 10.14 4.22 -21.85
C GLY A 431 9.50 4.31 -23.22
N HIS A 432 9.19 5.51 -23.67
CA HIS A 432 8.57 5.73 -24.97
C HIS A 432 9.15 6.95 -25.70
N ARG A 433 8.99 6.99 -27.02
CA ARG A 433 9.23 8.19 -27.82
C ARG A 433 8.17 8.33 -28.90
N GLY A 434 7.20 9.22 -28.65
CA GLY A 434 5.93 9.17 -29.38
C GLY A 434 5.19 7.91 -28.98
N ASP A 435 4.69 7.17 -29.97
CA ASP A 435 3.95 5.92 -29.77
C ASP A 435 4.84 4.66 -29.73
N ASP A 436 6.15 4.80 -30.03
CA ASP A 436 7.07 3.68 -30.08
C ASP A 436 7.67 3.39 -28.68
N PRO A 437 7.56 2.15 -28.18
CA PRO A 437 8.25 1.75 -26.95
C PRO A 437 9.76 1.68 -27.17
N VAL A 438 10.52 2.15 -26.18
CA VAL A 438 11.97 2.18 -26.14
C VAL A 438 12.43 1.32 -24.97
N VAL A 439 13.19 0.26 -25.26
CA VAL A 439 13.74 -0.63 -24.23
C VAL A 439 15.20 -0.30 -23.99
N VAL A 440 15.52 0.04 -22.75
CA VAL A 440 16.89 0.22 -22.26
C VAL A 440 17.21 -0.94 -21.34
N VAL A 441 18.32 -1.63 -21.57
CA VAL A 441 18.80 -2.69 -20.68
C VAL A 441 20.29 -2.55 -20.44
N ARG A 442 20.72 -2.84 -19.22
CA ARG A 442 22.12 -2.92 -18.84
C ARG A 442 22.82 -4.06 -19.58
N ASP A 443 24.11 -3.88 -19.85
CA ASP A 443 24.95 -4.98 -20.30
C ASP A 443 25.30 -5.94 -19.15
N GLU A 444 24.85 -7.19 -19.27
CA GLU A 444 25.12 -8.27 -18.32
C GLU A 444 25.67 -9.53 -19.02
N GLY A 445 26.21 -9.33 -20.22
CA GLY A 445 26.63 -10.39 -21.12
C GLY A 445 25.47 -10.96 -21.97
N PRO A 446 25.77 -11.65 -23.08
CA PRO A 446 24.83 -11.88 -24.17
C PRO A 446 23.52 -12.57 -23.75
N ARG A 447 23.61 -13.59 -22.89
CA ARG A 447 22.46 -14.40 -22.44
C ARG A 447 21.59 -13.65 -21.42
N SER A 448 22.22 -12.97 -20.47
CA SER A 448 21.52 -12.23 -19.42
C SER A 448 20.85 -10.97 -19.96
N THR A 449 21.53 -10.23 -20.84
CA THR A 449 20.97 -9.04 -21.49
C THR A 449 19.74 -9.37 -22.34
N ALA A 450 19.77 -10.47 -23.09
CA ALA A 450 18.61 -10.92 -23.88
C ALA A 450 17.41 -11.27 -22.98
N PHE A 451 17.67 -11.99 -21.88
CA PHE A 451 16.64 -12.30 -20.89
C PHE A 451 16.06 -11.03 -20.25
N LEU A 452 16.91 -10.06 -19.93
CA LEU A 452 16.51 -8.78 -19.33
C LEU A 452 15.67 -7.93 -20.29
N ALA A 453 16.02 -7.88 -21.57
CA ALA A 453 15.21 -7.23 -22.61
C ALA A 453 13.85 -7.93 -22.75
N SER A 454 13.84 -9.27 -22.72
CA SER A 454 12.61 -10.06 -22.76
C SER A 454 11.70 -9.79 -21.55
N ARG A 455 12.26 -9.53 -20.35
CA ARG A 455 11.47 -9.09 -19.18
C ARG A 455 10.75 -7.77 -19.43
N ALA A 456 11.44 -6.77 -19.99
CA ALA A 456 10.84 -5.46 -20.32
C ALA A 456 9.74 -5.59 -21.38
N VAL A 457 9.96 -6.45 -22.37
CA VAL A 457 8.98 -6.78 -23.42
C VAL A 457 7.73 -7.43 -22.81
N GLY A 458 7.92 -8.43 -21.95
CA GLY A 458 6.82 -9.10 -21.25
C GLY A 458 5.99 -8.15 -20.39
N ASP A 459 6.65 -7.24 -19.67
CA ASP A 459 5.98 -6.21 -18.87
C ASP A 459 5.07 -5.33 -19.73
N TYR A 460 5.59 -4.77 -20.84
CA TYR A 460 4.77 -3.97 -21.77
C TYR A 460 3.60 -4.77 -22.36
N LEU A 461 3.84 -6.03 -22.74
CA LEU A 461 2.82 -6.86 -23.38
C LEU A 461 1.67 -7.26 -22.46
N VAL A 462 1.89 -7.24 -21.14
CA VAL A 462 0.87 -7.57 -20.14
C VAL A 462 0.20 -6.31 -19.60
N TYR A 463 0.97 -5.28 -19.25
CA TYR A 463 0.44 -4.10 -18.56
C TYR A 463 0.22 -2.89 -19.47
N GLY A 464 0.83 -2.86 -20.66
CA GLY A 464 0.74 -1.73 -21.59
C GLY A 464 1.35 -0.43 -21.07
N SER A 465 2.16 -0.49 -20.00
CA SER A 465 2.67 0.73 -19.35
C SER A 465 3.67 1.45 -20.25
N PRO A 466 3.56 2.79 -20.37
CA PRO A 466 4.50 3.59 -21.18
C PRO A 466 5.87 3.70 -20.51
N GLU A 467 5.90 3.66 -19.18
CA GLU A 467 7.12 3.61 -18.37
C GLU A 467 7.10 2.41 -17.43
N ALA A 468 8.20 1.67 -17.33
CA ALA A 468 8.33 0.60 -16.35
C ALA A 468 9.80 0.25 -16.03
N PRO A 469 10.18 0.10 -14.76
CA PRO A 469 11.48 -0.46 -14.40
C PRO A 469 11.51 -1.98 -14.53
N VAL A 470 12.70 -2.48 -14.87
CA VAL A 470 13.08 -3.87 -14.66
C VAL A 470 14.12 -3.93 -13.55
N ALA A 471 13.72 -4.45 -12.40
CA ALA A 471 14.53 -4.52 -11.18
C ALA A 471 14.50 -5.93 -10.57
N ASP A 472 15.42 -6.24 -9.66
CA ASP A 472 15.46 -7.54 -8.97
C ASP A 472 14.71 -7.52 -7.64
N ILE A 473 13.52 -6.92 -7.66
CA ILE A 473 12.58 -6.99 -6.53
C ILE A 473 11.56 -8.12 -6.72
N TYR A 474 11.06 -8.64 -5.60
CA TYR A 474 10.08 -9.70 -5.55
C TYR A 474 8.68 -9.09 -5.49
N SER A 475 8.11 -8.83 -6.65
CA SER A 475 6.73 -8.38 -6.83
C SER A 475 6.02 -9.19 -7.90
N ASN A 476 4.68 -9.12 -7.92
CA ASN A 476 3.84 -9.78 -8.91
C ASN A 476 4.20 -9.31 -10.33
N ARG A 477 4.38 -8.00 -10.51
CA ARG A 477 4.77 -7.41 -11.80
C ARG A 477 6.13 -7.92 -12.29
N GLN A 478 7.16 -7.93 -11.44
CA GLN A 478 8.46 -8.48 -11.84
C GLN A 478 8.40 -10.00 -12.04
N ALA A 479 7.53 -10.71 -11.31
CA ALA A 479 7.31 -12.15 -11.51
C ALA A 479 6.70 -12.45 -12.88
N VAL A 480 5.72 -11.65 -13.34
CA VAL A 480 5.19 -11.71 -14.72
C VAL A 480 6.32 -11.56 -15.72
N GLY A 481 7.12 -10.50 -15.62
CA GLY A 481 8.23 -10.26 -16.56
C GLY A 481 9.26 -11.39 -16.57
N ARG A 482 9.61 -11.95 -15.40
CA ARG A 482 10.53 -13.11 -15.30
C ARG A 482 9.95 -14.38 -15.93
N ALA A 483 8.68 -14.67 -15.68
CA ALA A 483 8.02 -15.85 -16.22
C ALA A 483 7.83 -15.74 -17.74
N PHE A 484 7.43 -14.57 -18.23
CA PHE A 484 7.38 -14.26 -19.65
C PHE A 484 8.75 -14.50 -20.29
N ALA A 485 9.82 -13.93 -19.74
CA ALA A 485 11.16 -14.08 -20.30
C ALA A 485 11.64 -15.54 -20.30
N ALA A 486 11.36 -16.30 -19.24
CA ALA A 486 11.71 -17.73 -19.18
C ALA A 486 11.00 -18.53 -20.27
N GLU A 487 9.68 -18.40 -20.37
CA GLU A 487 8.87 -19.17 -21.33
C GLU A 487 9.09 -18.69 -22.77
N PHE A 488 9.25 -17.38 -22.99
CA PHE A 488 9.46 -16.83 -24.34
C PHE A 488 10.83 -17.20 -24.90
N MET A 489 11.88 -17.20 -24.07
CA MET A 489 13.25 -17.47 -24.52
C MET A 489 13.56 -18.97 -24.59
N ALA A 490 13.09 -19.76 -23.62
CA ALA A 490 13.33 -21.19 -23.51
C ALA A 490 12.04 -21.90 -23.04
N PRO A 491 11.12 -22.21 -23.97
CA PRO A 491 9.80 -22.72 -23.60
C PRO A 491 9.89 -24.05 -22.88
N ALA A 492 9.11 -24.21 -21.80
CA ALA A 492 9.18 -25.41 -20.95
C ALA A 492 9.01 -26.70 -21.76
N ARG A 493 8.03 -26.73 -22.67
CA ARG A 493 7.77 -27.88 -23.55
C ARG A 493 8.96 -28.26 -24.43
N GLY A 494 9.62 -27.26 -25.04
CA GLY A 494 10.81 -27.50 -25.86
C GLY A 494 12.00 -27.95 -25.02
N VAL A 495 12.16 -27.41 -23.81
CA VAL A 495 13.20 -27.83 -22.86
C VAL A 495 13.02 -29.29 -22.45
N MET A 496 11.80 -29.72 -22.06
CA MET A 496 11.56 -31.10 -21.65
C MET A 496 11.72 -32.08 -22.81
N HIS A 497 11.21 -31.74 -24.01
CA HIS A 497 11.41 -32.58 -25.19
C HIS A 497 12.89 -32.88 -25.45
N MET A 498 13.75 -31.86 -25.44
CA MET A 498 15.18 -32.04 -25.65
C MET A 498 15.85 -32.86 -24.53
N ILE A 499 15.44 -32.68 -23.27
CA ILE A 499 16.05 -33.39 -22.13
C ILE A 499 15.58 -34.84 -22.04
N ASP A 500 14.27 -35.06 -22.12
CA ASP A 500 13.67 -36.37 -21.82
C ASP A 500 13.57 -37.26 -23.07
N GLU A 501 13.25 -36.69 -24.23
CA GLU A 501 13.07 -37.46 -25.47
C GLU A 501 14.35 -37.52 -26.30
N GLU A 502 15.10 -36.43 -26.38
CA GLU A 502 16.36 -36.37 -27.14
C GLU A 502 17.62 -36.62 -26.30
N ASN A 503 17.48 -36.74 -24.97
CA ASN A 503 18.57 -36.98 -24.02
C ASN A 503 19.71 -35.94 -24.10
N VAL A 504 19.36 -34.68 -24.35
CA VAL A 504 20.28 -33.55 -24.48
C VAL A 504 20.63 -32.97 -23.10
N SER A 505 21.91 -32.64 -22.89
CA SER A 505 22.37 -32.07 -21.62
C SER A 505 21.80 -30.66 -21.36
N LEU A 506 21.62 -30.29 -20.08
CA LEU A 506 21.17 -28.95 -19.68
C LEU A 506 22.01 -27.82 -20.29
N ASP A 507 23.33 -28.02 -20.42
CA ASP A 507 24.24 -27.01 -20.96
C ASP A 507 24.05 -26.85 -22.48
N SER A 508 23.82 -27.95 -23.19
CA SER A 508 23.51 -27.95 -24.64
C SER A 508 22.13 -27.32 -24.92
N VAL A 509 21.12 -27.61 -24.09
CA VAL A 509 19.80 -26.94 -24.20
C VAL A 509 19.92 -25.44 -23.93
N ALA A 510 20.74 -25.04 -22.95
CA ALA A 510 20.97 -23.63 -22.65
C ALA A 510 21.70 -22.90 -23.79
N GLU A 511 22.65 -23.58 -24.46
CA GLU A 511 23.30 -23.08 -25.65
C GLU A 511 22.32 -22.93 -26.82
N HIS A 512 21.49 -23.95 -27.08
CA HIS A 512 20.46 -23.95 -28.12
C HIS A 512 19.50 -22.75 -27.99
N TYR A 513 18.88 -22.57 -26.82
CA TYR A 513 17.96 -21.44 -26.59
C TYR A 513 18.68 -20.10 -26.33
N GLY A 514 20.01 -20.08 -26.21
CA GLY A 514 20.77 -18.87 -25.92
C GLY A 514 20.48 -18.27 -24.54
N VAL A 515 20.17 -19.10 -23.55
CA VAL A 515 19.86 -18.70 -22.16
C VAL A 515 20.88 -19.26 -21.17
N SER A 516 20.80 -18.85 -19.90
CA SER A 516 21.65 -19.43 -18.85
C SER A 516 21.18 -20.85 -18.47
N ARG A 517 22.10 -21.71 -18.04
CA ARG A 517 21.77 -23.04 -17.49
C ARG A 517 20.73 -22.98 -16.38
N LYS A 518 20.76 -21.92 -15.56
CA LYS A 518 19.79 -21.70 -14.47
C LYS A 518 18.36 -21.59 -15.00
N VAL A 519 18.14 -20.90 -16.13
CA VAL A 519 16.80 -20.77 -16.73
C VAL A 519 16.29 -22.13 -17.20
N VAL A 520 17.12 -22.91 -17.92
CA VAL A 520 16.76 -24.26 -18.39
C VAL A 520 16.43 -25.17 -17.22
N ARG A 521 17.27 -25.18 -16.18
CA ARG A 521 17.06 -25.98 -14.98
C ARG A 521 15.72 -25.65 -14.30
N LEU A 522 15.44 -24.36 -14.08
CA LEU A 522 14.18 -23.93 -13.47
C LEU A 522 12.96 -24.25 -14.34
N GLN A 523 13.08 -24.13 -15.67
CA GLN A 523 12.00 -24.52 -16.58
C GLN A 523 11.70 -26.01 -16.51
N TYR A 524 12.74 -26.85 -16.44
CA TYR A 524 12.57 -28.29 -16.27
C TYR A 524 11.97 -28.63 -14.89
N GLU A 525 12.60 -28.17 -13.80
CA GLU A 525 12.20 -28.48 -12.41
C GLU A 525 10.74 -28.06 -12.13
N ASN A 526 10.32 -26.89 -12.63
CA ASN A 526 8.97 -26.37 -12.37
C ASN A 526 7.87 -27.06 -13.20
N ASN A 527 8.22 -27.73 -14.30
CA ASN A 527 7.23 -28.27 -15.25
C ASN A 527 7.25 -29.80 -15.37
N VAL A 528 8.30 -30.49 -14.90
CA VAL A 528 8.43 -31.96 -15.06
C VAL A 528 7.21 -32.72 -14.54
N ALA A 529 6.65 -32.33 -13.39
CA ALA A 529 5.46 -32.95 -12.82
C ALA A 529 4.18 -32.69 -13.65
N GLN A 530 4.09 -31.53 -14.30
CA GLN A 530 2.94 -31.16 -15.12
C GLN A 530 2.89 -31.95 -16.43
N TYR A 531 4.04 -32.30 -17.02
CA TYR A 531 4.10 -32.97 -18.31
C TYR A 531 4.35 -34.48 -18.22
N ALA A 532 4.83 -34.99 -17.08
CA ALA A 532 4.91 -36.43 -16.83
C ALA A 532 3.54 -37.14 -16.85
N GLY A 533 2.43 -36.43 -16.66
CA GLY A 533 1.06 -36.97 -16.70
C GLY A 533 0.32 -36.79 -18.04
N ALA A 534 0.95 -36.19 -19.05
CA ALA A 534 0.34 -35.89 -20.35
C ALA A 534 0.85 -36.77 -21.50
N ALA A 535 1.68 -37.78 -21.18
CA ALA A 535 2.29 -38.72 -22.12
C ALA A 535 1.48 -40.02 -22.27
#